data_AF-A0A2V5QYX7-F1
#
_entry.id   AF-A0A2V5QYX7-F1
#
_cell.length_a   1.000
_cell.length_b   1.000
_cell.length_c   1.000
_cell.angle_alpha   90.00
_cell.angle_beta   90.00
_cell.angle_gamma   90.00
#
_symmetry.space_group_name_H-M   'P 1'
#
loop_
_entity.id
_entity.type
_entity.pdbx_description
1 polymer ?
#
loop_
_entity_poly.entity_id
_entity_poly.type
_entity_poly.pdbx_seq_one_letter_code
_entity_poly.pdbx_strand_id
1 'polypeptide(L)'
;MTALGDTPPEEFRKQLHELADWIADFRENIETLRVAPDDKPGAIRAQLPKQPPEEGESFEKILADVDRLIVPGMVHWSHPMFLGYFGWTSTAPGILGEIISAPLNINAMTWRTCPAATELETVVIDWLRQWL
;
A
#
# COMPACT_ATOMS: atom_id res chain seq x y z
N MET A 1 -14.45 0.64 19.32
CA MET A 1 -13.31 -0.14 19.83
C MET A 1 -13.83 -1.40 20.50
N THR A 2 -13.30 -2.58 20.14
CA THR A 2 -13.60 -3.83 20.85
C THR A 2 -12.82 -3.92 22.16
N ALA A 3 -13.16 -4.86 23.04
CA ALA A 3 -12.48 -5.09 24.32
C ALA A 3 -10.98 -5.45 24.18
N LEU A 4 -10.50 -5.68 22.96
CA LEU A 4 -9.10 -5.99 22.61
C LEU A 4 -8.40 -4.85 21.83
N GLY A 5 -9.05 -3.68 21.70
CA GLY A 5 -8.45 -2.48 21.10
C GLY A 5 -8.49 -2.41 19.56
N ASP A 6 -8.91 -3.47 18.88
CA ASP A 6 -8.92 -3.52 17.42
C ASP A 6 -10.24 -2.99 16.81
N THR A 7 -10.17 -2.61 15.54
CA THR A 7 -11.30 -2.13 14.72
C THR A 7 -12.35 -3.24 14.59
N PRO A 8 -13.63 -2.98 14.92
CA PRO A 8 -14.68 -3.98 14.77
C PRO A 8 -14.79 -4.48 13.32
N PRO A 9 -15.10 -5.77 13.07
CA PRO A 9 -15.12 -6.33 11.71
C PRO A 9 -16.04 -5.59 10.72
N GLU A 10 -17.19 -5.10 11.17
CA GLU A 10 -18.11 -4.32 10.34
C GLU A 10 -17.50 -3.00 9.88
N GLU A 11 -16.80 -2.31 10.79
CA GLU A 11 -16.11 -1.06 10.49
C GLU A 11 -14.91 -1.30 9.59
N PHE A 12 -14.12 -2.34 9.87
CA PHE A 12 -12.99 -2.71 9.03
C PHE A 12 -13.43 -3.06 7.60
N ARG A 13 -14.58 -3.75 7.44
CA ARG A 13 -15.14 -4.03 6.11
C ARG A 13 -15.49 -2.76 5.36
N LYS A 14 -16.11 -1.78 6.01
CA LYS A 14 -16.39 -0.46 5.40
C LYS A 14 -15.09 0.21 4.94
N GLN A 15 -14.07 0.25 5.80
CA GLN A 15 -12.77 0.84 5.48
C GLN A 15 -12.06 0.13 4.32
N LEU A 16 -12.17 -1.20 4.23
CA LEU A 16 -11.64 -1.96 3.10
C LEU A 16 -12.34 -1.64 1.78
N HIS A 17 -13.66 -1.44 1.78
CA HIS A 17 -14.39 -1.01 0.58
C HIS A 17 -13.97 0.38 0.14
N GLU A 18 -13.90 1.34 1.07
CA GLU A 18 -13.42 2.70 0.82
C GLU A 18 -11.99 2.70 0.26
N LEU A 19 -11.09 1.90 0.84
CA LEU A 19 -9.72 1.77 0.35
C LEU A 19 -9.66 1.11 -1.05
N ALA A 20 -10.53 0.14 -1.33
CA ALA A 20 -10.57 -0.51 -2.63
C ALA A 20 -10.99 0.48 -3.74
N ASP A 21 -12.01 1.30 -3.48
CA ASP A 21 -12.44 2.36 -4.39
C ASP A 21 -11.31 3.39 -4.59
N TRP A 22 -10.68 3.83 -3.51
CA TRP A 22 -9.54 4.75 -3.55
C TRP A 22 -8.36 4.21 -4.39
N ILE A 23 -7.99 2.93 -4.23
CA ILE A 23 -6.92 2.31 -5.02
C ILE A 23 -7.26 2.31 -6.52
N ALA A 24 -8.51 2.02 -6.87
CA ALA A 24 -8.94 2.01 -8.26
C ALA A 24 -8.88 3.43 -8.84
N ASP A 25 -9.46 4.42 -8.16
CA ASP A 25 -9.52 5.81 -8.58
C ASP A 25 -8.13 6.43 -8.70
N PHE A 26 -7.23 6.19 -7.72
CA PHE A 26 -5.85 6.67 -7.77
C PHE A 26 -5.12 6.17 -9.02
N ARG A 27 -5.30 4.89 -9.37
CA ARG A 27 -4.63 4.28 -10.52
C ARG A 27 -5.21 4.73 -11.85
N GLU A 28 -6.53 4.92 -11.93
CA GLU A 28 -7.19 5.46 -13.10
C GLU A 28 -6.73 6.89 -13.38
N ASN A 29 -6.55 7.70 -12.34
CA ASN A 29 -6.28 9.13 -12.46
C ASN A 29 -4.80 9.51 -12.28
N ILE A 30 -3.88 8.56 -12.16
CA ILE A 30 -2.46 8.83 -11.89
C ILE A 30 -1.80 9.75 -12.93
N GLU A 31 -2.26 9.71 -14.19
CA GLU A 31 -1.74 10.56 -15.28
C GLU A 31 -2.10 12.04 -15.14
N THR A 32 -3.05 12.36 -14.27
CA THR A 32 -3.44 13.75 -13.96
C THR A 32 -2.50 14.40 -12.93
N LEU A 33 -1.69 13.60 -12.24
CA LEU A 33 -0.78 14.04 -11.19
C LEU A 33 0.56 14.50 -11.80
N ARG A 34 1.33 15.31 -11.07
CA ARG A 34 2.69 15.67 -11.49
C ARG A 34 3.62 14.47 -11.31
N VAL A 35 4.37 14.08 -12.35
CA VAL A 35 5.34 12.96 -12.28
C VAL A 35 6.27 13.03 -11.07
N ALA A 36 6.74 14.23 -10.71
CA ALA A 36 7.57 14.47 -9.55
C ALA A 36 7.19 15.80 -8.87
N PRO A 37 7.31 15.89 -7.53
CA PRO A 37 7.08 17.13 -6.79
C PRO A 37 8.21 18.14 -7.04
N ASP A 38 7.94 19.41 -6.76
CA ASP A 38 8.89 20.53 -6.88
C ASP A 38 9.22 21.17 -5.51
N ASP A 39 8.89 20.45 -4.44
CA ASP A 39 9.05 20.92 -3.07
C ASP A 39 10.48 20.72 -2.54
N LYS A 40 10.84 21.55 -1.56
CA LYS A 40 12.13 21.43 -0.86
C LYS A 40 12.11 20.28 0.15
N PRO A 41 13.28 19.69 0.45
CA PRO A 41 13.42 18.71 1.54
C PRO A 41 12.79 19.23 2.85
N GLY A 42 11.92 18.42 3.44
CA GLY A 42 11.22 18.74 4.69
C GLY A 42 9.81 19.34 4.51
N ALA A 43 9.37 19.66 3.29
CA ALA A 43 8.04 20.23 3.03
C ALA A 43 6.87 19.37 3.57
N ILE A 44 6.91 18.05 3.34
CA ILE A 44 5.87 17.13 3.86
C ILE A 44 5.91 17.06 5.39
N ARG A 45 7.11 16.92 5.98
CA ARG A 45 7.28 16.88 7.43
C ARG A 45 6.74 18.15 8.12
N ALA A 46 6.90 19.32 7.50
CA ALA A 46 6.41 20.59 8.03
C ALA A 46 4.87 20.68 8.09
N GLN A 47 4.16 19.86 7.30
CA GLN A 47 2.70 19.80 7.27
C GLN A 47 2.11 18.80 8.28
N LEU A 48 2.95 17.92 8.84
CA LEU A 48 2.55 16.91 9.81
C LEU A 48 2.63 17.44 11.26
N PRO A 49 1.83 16.89 12.19
CA PRO A 49 1.94 17.19 13.61
C PRO A 49 3.35 16.92 14.14
N LYS A 50 3.82 17.76 15.09
CA LYS A 50 5.15 17.61 15.71
C LYS A 50 5.24 16.46 16.70
N GLN A 51 4.09 15.99 17.18
CA GLN A 51 3.97 14.90 18.15
C GLN A 51 2.87 13.94 17.66
N PRO A 52 2.97 12.64 17.99
CA PRO A 52 1.93 11.68 17.65
C PRO A 52 0.62 12.04 18.35
N PRO A 53 -0.54 11.73 17.75
CA PRO A 53 -1.82 11.94 18.41
C PRO A 53 -1.97 11.00 19.61
N GLU A 54 -2.48 11.51 20.73
CA GLU A 54 -2.76 10.71 21.94
C GLU A 54 -4.04 9.87 21.79
N GLU A 55 -4.94 10.30 20.89
CA GLU A 55 -6.19 9.62 20.56
C GLU A 55 -6.20 9.21 19.08
N GLY A 56 -6.87 8.11 18.77
CA GLY A 56 -7.01 7.65 17.39
C GLY A 56 -7.83 8.62 16.53
N GLU A 57 -7.44 8.76 15.26
CA GLU A 57 -8.18 9.52 14.26
C GLU A 57 -9.04 8.57 13.39
N SER A 58 -10.09 9.10 12.76
CA SER A 58 -10.90 8.29 11.85
C SER A 58 -10.10 7.87 10.62
N PHE A 59 -10.40 6.70 10.07
CA PHE A 59 -9.79 6.21 8.84
C PHE A 59 -9.99 7.18 7.67
N GLU A 60 -11.20 7.73 7.53
CA GLU A 60 -11.57 8.75 6.53
C GLU A 60 -10.63 9.97 6.59
N LYS A 61 -10.27 10.42 7.80
CA LYS A 61 -9.34 11.56 7.97
C LYS A 61 -7.91 11.18 7.57
N ILE A 62 -7.46 9.99 7.95
CA ILE A 62 -6.14 9.48 7.59
C ILE A 62 -6.01 9.34 6.07
N LEU A 63 -7.02 8.76 5.40
CA LEU A 63 -7.04 8.58 3.96
C LEU A 63 -7.09 9.94 3.23
N ALA A 64 -7.88 10.91 3.73
CA ALA A 64 -7.89 12.26 3.19
C ALA A 64 -6.53 12.98 3.33
N ASP A 65 -5.78 12.73 4.41
CA ASP A 65 -4.43 13.26 4.57
C ASP A 65 -3.42 12.57 3.63
N VAL A 66 -3.63 11.29 3.28
CA VAL A 66 -2.85 10.64 2.21
C VAL A 66 -3.02 11.39 0.89
N ASP A 67 -4.25 11.68 0.48
CA ASP A 67 -4.52 12.42 -0.76
C ASP A 67 -4.01 13.85 -0.75
N ARG A 68 -4.15 14.53 0.38
CA ARG A 68 -3.84 15.96 0.49
C ARG A 68 -2.36 16.22 0.70
N LEU A 69 -1.67 15.37 1.47
CA LEU A 69 -0.30 15.60 1.91
C LEU A 69 0.70 14.66 1.26
N ILE A 70 0.36 13.37 1.14
CA ILE A 70 1.34 12.34 0.78
C ILE A 70 1.42 12.20 -0.74
N VAL A 71 0.29 11.94 -1.41
CA VAL A 71 0.22 11.73 -2.86
C VAL A 71 0.90 12.87 -3.65
N PRO A 72 0.62 14.16 -3.40
CA PRO A 72 1.27 15.25 -4.15
C PRO A 72 2.79 15.37 -3.91
N GLY A 73 3.27 14.83 -2.79
CA GLY A 73 4.69 14.82 -2.41
C GLY A 73 5.47 13.62 -2.92
N MET A 74 4.84 12.70 -3.65
CA MET A 74 5.47 11.49 -4.16
C MET A 74 6.00 11.69 -5.58
N VAL A 75 7.14 11.05 -5.88
CA VAL A 75 7.47 10.75 -7.27
C VAL A 75 6.56 9.60 -7.71
N HIS A 76 5.77 9.79 -8.77
CA HIS A 76 4.83 8.80 -9.26
C HIS A 76 5.49 7.86 -10.27
N TRP A 77 6.14 6.82 -9.75
CA TRP A 77 6.86 5.82 -10.55
C TRP A 77 5.99 5.09 -11.59
N SER A 78 4.69 4.94 -11.31
CA SER A 78 3.73 4.30 -12.22
C SER A 78 3.11 5.27 -13.23
N HIS A 79 3.47 6.56 -13.21
CA HIS A 79 2.92 7.54 -14.15
C HIS A 79 3.45 7.23 -15.58
N PRO A 80 2.60 7.30 -16.63
CA PRO A 80 3.02 7.05 -18.03
C PRO A 80 4.18 7.90 -18.56
N MET A 81 4.47 9.04 -17.94
CA MET A 81 5.52 9.99 -18.32
C MET A 81 6.75 9.91 -17.40
N PHE A 82 6.78 8.96 -16.47
CA PHE A 82 7.97 8.68 -15.67
C PHE A 82 8.97 7.89 -16.52
N LEU A 83 10.04 8.57 -16.94
CA LEU A 83 11.10 8.00 -17.79
C LEU A 83 12.48 8.01 -17.09
N GLY A 84 12.49 8.16 -15.77
CA GLY A 84 13.71 8.11 -14.96
C GLY A 84 14.10 6.68 -14.59
N TYR A 85 15.39 6.44 -14.38
CA TYR A 85 15.94 5.19 -13.86
C TYR A 85 15.57 3.94 -14.68
N PHE A 86 14.80 3.02 -14.10
CA PHE A 86 14.36 1.76 -14.70
C PHE A 86 12.85 1.62 -14.54
N GLY A 87 12.22 0.83 -15.42
CA GLY A 87 10.79 0.54 -15.34
C GLY A 87 10.44 -0.12 -14.00
N TRP A 88 9.52 0.50 -13.26
CA TRP A 88 8.91 -0.06 -12.06
C TRP A 88 7.48 -0.50 -12.42
N THR A 89 7.15 -1.78 -12.23
CA THR A 89 5.82 -2.30 -12.54
C THR A 89 5.07 -2.67 -11.27
N SER A 90 4.01 -1.93 -10.97
CA SER A 90 2.98 -2.37 -10.02
C SER A 90 1.76 -2.81 -10.80
N THR A 91 1.40 -4.09 -10.70
CA THR A 91 0.27 -4.68 -11.43
C THR A 91 -0.93 -4.87 -10.51
N ALA A 92 -2.15 -4.88 -11.07
CA ALA A 92 -3.35 -5.12 -10.27
C ALA A 92 -3.31 -6.47 -9.52
N PRO A 93 -2.88 -7.59 -10.14
CA PRO A 93 -2.71 -8.86 -9.43
C PRO A 93 -1.68 -8.80 -8.31
N GLY A 94 -0.58 -8.05 -8.48
CA GLY A 94 0.43 -7.87 -7.44
C GLY A 94 -0.12 -7.16 -6.20
N ILE A 95 -0.86 -6.07 -6.39
CA ILE A 95 -1.52 -5.33 -5.30
C ILE A 95 -2.53 -6.23 -4.57
N LEU A 96 -3.34 -7.00 -5.31
CA LEU A 96 -4.27 -7.94 -4.71
C LEU A 96 -3.55 -9.04 -3.90
N GLY A 97 -2.40 -9.51 -4.40
CA GLY A 97 -1.54 -10.45 -3.67
C GLY A 97 -1.06 -9.88 -2.33
N GLU A 98 -0.60 -8.64 -2.31
CA GLU A 98 -0.22 -7.92 -1.08
C GLU A 98 -1.39 -7.82 -0.10
N ILE A 99 -2.58 -7.39 -0.57
CA ILE A 99 -3.79 -7.27 0.25
C ILE A 99 -4.19 -8.62 0.86
N ILE A 100 -4.08 -9.72 0.11
CA ILE A 100 -4.36 -11.07 0.60
C ILE A 100 -3.31 -11.52 1.63
N SER A 101 -2.04 -11.16 1.42
CA SER A 101 -0.94 -11.58 2.28
C SER A 101 -0.98 -10.91 3.67
N ALA A 102 -1.42 -9.66 3.74
CA ALA A 102 -1.45 -8.87 4.97
C ALA A 102 -2.22 -9.53 6.14
N PRO A 103 -3.49 -9.97 6.00
CA PRO A 103 -4.22 -10.61 7.09
C PRO A 103 -3.68 -11.99 7.47
N LEU A 104 -2.93 -12.65 6.58
CA LEU A 104 -2.31 -13.95 6.87
C LEU A 104 -1.10 -13.82 7.80
N ASN A 105 -0.50 -12.62 7.90
CA ASN A 105 0.63 -12.29 8.77
C ASN A 105 1.72 -13.38 8.78
N ILE A 106 2.14 -13.77 7.57
CA ILE A 106 2.93 -14.98 7.33
C ILE A 106 4.35 -14.83 7.91
N ASN A 107 4.79 -15.84 8.66
CA ASN A 107 6.20 -16.01 9.02
C ASN A 107 6.76 -17.33 8.44
N ALA A 108 7.54 -17.23 7.38
CA ALA A 108 8.12 -18.38 6.67
C ALA A 108 9.62 -18.58 6.95
N MET A 109 10.13 -18.20 8.13
CA MET A 109 11.55 -18.37 8.48
C MET A 109 12.04 -19.83 8.40
N THR A 110 11.15 -20.79 8.67
CA THR A 110 11.40 -22.22 8.46
C THR A 110 10.16 -22.87 7.89
N TRP A 111 10.30 -24.03 7.25
CA TRP A 111 9.14 -24.78 6.76
C TRP A 111 8.11 -25.04 7.89
N ARG A 112 8.54 -25.26 9.13
CA ARG A 112 7.63 -25.49 10.28
C ARG A 112 6.83 -24.24 10.68
N THR A 113 7.32 -23.03 10.41
CA THR A 113 6.60 -21.80 10.79
C THR A 113 5.52 -21.43 9.77
N CYS A 114 5.66 -21.83 8.50
CA CYS A 114 4.59 -21.74 7.51
C CYS A 114 4.81 -22.69 6.30
N PRO A 115 4.36 -23.96 6.38
CA PRO A 115 4.56 -24.94 5.31
C PRO A 115 4.00 -24.50 3.96
N ALA A 116 2.78 -23.96 3.98
CA ALA A 116 2.07 -23.55 2.76
C ALA A 116 2.80 -22.42 2.02
N ALA A 117 3.35 -21.44 2.76
CA ALA A 117 4.12 -20.36 2.14
C ALA A 117 5.42 -20.89 1.52
N THR A 118 6.16 -21.75 2.23
CA THR A 118 7.40 -22.36 1.72
C THR A 118 7.16 -23.21 0.48
N GLU A 119 6.10 -24.02 0.47
CA GLU A 119 5.80 -24.89 -0.66
C GLU A 119 5.27 -24.09 -1.87
N LEU A 120 4.39 -23.11 -1.66
CA LEU A 120 3.91 -22.25 -2.73
C LEU A 120 5.06 -21.45 -3.35
N GLU A 121 5.95 -20.89 -2.54
CA GLU A 121 7.14 -20.18 -3.02
C GLU A 121 8.02 -21.10 -3.87
N THR A 122 8.27 -22.34 -3.41
CA THR A 122 9.07 -23.32 -4.15
C THR A 122 8.47 -23.60 -5.53
N VAL A 123 7.14 -23.79 -5.61
CA VAL A 123 6.44 -24.04 -6.87
C VAL A 123 6.50 -22.82 -7.80
N VAL A 124 6.24 -21.62 -7.29
CA VAL A 124 6.23 -20.39 -8.12
C VAL A 124 7.64 -20.07 -8.63
N ILE A 125 8.67 -20.27 -7.82
CA ILE A 125 10.07 -20.10 -8.25
C ILE A 125 10.42 -21.13 -9.33
N ASP A 126 9.97 -22.38 -9.20
CA ASP A 126 10.20 -23.37 -10.25
C ASP A 126 9.48 -22.99 -11.56
N TRP A 127 8.27 -22.42 -11.50
CA TRP A 127 7.61 -21.88 -12.69
C TRP A 127 8.40 -20.73 -13.32
N LEU A 128 8.91 -19.79 -12.52
CA LEU A 128 9.76 -18.71 -13.01
C LEU A 128 11.02 -19.27 -13.69
N ARG A 129 11.65 -20.30 -13.10
CA ARG A 129 12.80 -21.00 -13.70
C ARG A 129 12.45 -21.64 -15.04
N GLN A 130 11.23 -22.11 -15.24
CA GLN A 130 10.78 -22.70 -16.52
C GLN A 130 10.52 -21.65 -17.61
N TRP A 131 10.22 -20.40 -17.24
CA TRP A 131 9.97 -19.31 -18.19
C TRP A 131 11.24 -18.60 -18.67
N LEU A 132 12.34 -18.72 -17.93
CA LEU A 132 13.66 -18.14 -18.24
C LEU A 132 14.53 -19.10 -19.06
#